data_AF-A0A7Z7QZQ4-F1
#
_entry.id   AF-A0A7Z7QZQ4-F1
#
_cell.length_a   1.000
_cell.length_b   1.000
_cell.length_c   1.000
_cell.angle_alpha   90.00
_cell.angle_beta   90.00
_cell.angle_gamma   90.00
#
_symmetry.space_group_name_H-M   'P 1'
#
loop_
_entity.id
_entity.type
_entity.pdbx_description
1 polymer ?
#
loop_
_entity_poly.entity_id
_entity_poly.type
_entity_poly.pdbx_seq_one_letter_code
_entity_poly.pdbx_strand_id
1 'polypeptide(L)'
;MLVVDFEGNEITFTKQDMMELTHAYCTSIHKSQGSEFPIVIMPIVKQYFRMLQRPILYTGLTRAKTSLVLLGDSEAFDIGLKTNGQARLTQLCTLLKNYFNSEDEDMLENTATNDTGASQTTIDDQVEAPMSSNASEEVTSDSTKTDTNVLTEATMFKIDPMINMGEITPYDFIER
;
A
#
# COMPACT_ATOMS: atom_id res chain seq x y z
N MET A 1 11.53 40.91 -3.08
CA MET A 1 12.56 39.86 -3.05
C MET A 1 12.14 38.89 -1.97
N LEU A 2 12.19 37.59 -2.26
CA LEU A 2 11.92 36.54 -1.28
C LEU A 2 13.28 35.88 -0.97
N VAL A 3 13.57 35.66 0.31
CA VAL A 3 14.72 34.84 0.72
C VAL A 3 14.18 33.49 1.16
N VAL A 4 14.70 32.43 0.57
CA VAL A 4 14.35 31.04 0.92
C VAL A 4 15.60 30.38 1.44
N ASP A 5 15.47 29.75 2.61
CA ASP A 5 16.52 28.91 3.18
C ASP A 5 16.38 27.48 2.67
N PHE A 6 17.39 27.02 1.94
CA PHE A 6 17.54 25.62 1.54
C PHE A 6 18.61 24.96 2.40
N GLU A 7 18.20 24.29 3.47
CA GLU A 7 19.10 23.52 4.34
C GLU A 7 20.31 24.33 4.86
N GLY A 8 20.08 25.60 5.20
CA GLY A 8 21.10 26.54 5.68
C GLY A 8 21.70 27.42 4.59
N ASN A 9 21.31 27.25 3.33
CA ASN A 9 21.72 28.11 2.23
C ASN A 9 20.62 29.10 1.86
N GLU A 10 20.84 30.37 2.21
CA GLU A 10 19.92 31.46 1.89
C GLU A 10 20.06 31.89 0.43
N ILE A 11 19.02 31.63 -0.36
CA ILE A 11 18.95 32.02 -1.77
C ILE A 11 17.90 33.11 -1.92
N THR A 12 18.29 34.21 -2.57
CA THR A 12 17.39 35.33 -2.86
C THR A 12 16.73 35.13 -4.22
N PHE A 13 15.39 35.02 -4.24
CA PHE A 13 14.58 34.92 -5.45
C PHE A 13 14.09 36.30 -5.91
N THR A 14 14.22 36.53 -7.21
CA THR A 14 13.61 37.69 -7.88
C THR A 14 12.14 37.41 -8.21
N LYS A 15 11.39 38.43 -8.66
CA LYS A 15 9.97 38.25 -9.04
C LYS A 15 9.78 37.25 -10.18
N GLN A 16 10.76 37.08 -11.07
CA GLN A 16 10.66 36.18 -12.22
C GLN A 16 10.83 34.72 -11.79
N ASP A 17 11.76 34.46 -10.87
CA ASP A 17 12.11 33.11 -10.39
C ASP A 17 11.06 32.52 -9.44
N MET A 18 10.16 33.37 -8.91
CA MET A 18 9.09 32.93 -8.00
C MET A 18 8.15 31.88 -8.61
N MET A 19 8.06 31.80 -9.94
CA MET A 19 7.23 30.80 -10.62
C MET A 19 7.78 29.37 -10.48
N GLU A 20 9.05 29.22 -10.11
CA GLU A 20 9.69 27.92 -9.91
C GLU A 20 9.43 27.35 -8.51
N LEU A 21 8.96 28.18 -7.57
CA LEU A 21 8.64 27.78 -6.20
C LEU A 21 7.18 27.32 -6.11
N THR A 22 6.97 26.17 -5.47
CA THR A 22 5.63 25.64 -5.18
C THR A 22 5.55 25.21 -3.73
N HIS A 23 4.38 25.37 -3.11
CA HIS A 23 4.17 24.91 -1.74
C HIS A 23 4.30 23.40 -1.63
N ALA A 24 5.00 22.94 -0.58
CA ALA A 24 5.30 21.53 -0.36
C ALA A 24 4.53 20.91 0.81
N TYR A 25 3.40 21.48 1.23
CA TYR A 25 2.57 20.91 2.31
C TYR A 25 2.10 19.48 2.02
N CYS A 26 1.90 19.17 0.74
CA CYS A 26 1.64 17.83 0.24
C CYS A 26 2.54 17.60 -0.97
N THR A 27 3.18 16.44 -1.01
CA THR A 27 4.05 16.05 -2.11
C THR A 27 3.56 14.74 -2.71
N SER A 28 3.87 14.52 -3.99
CA SER A 28 3.54 13.26 -4.63
C SER A 28 4.51 12.16 -4.20
N ILE A 29 4.05 10.91 -4.23
CA ILE A 29 4.88 9.73 -3.90
C ILE A 29 6.17 9.72 -4.75
N HIS A 30 6.07 10.11 -6.02
CA HIS A 30 7.22 10.22 -6.93
C HIS A 30 8.24 11.27 -6.49
N LYS A 31 7.80 12.44 -5.99
CA LYS A 31 8.69 13.49 -5.49
C LYS A 31 9.32 13.13 -4.15
N SER A 32 8.68 12.27 -3.36
CA SER A 32 9.23 11.75 -2.10
C SER A 32 10.21 10.57 -2.27
N GLN A 33 10.57 10.22 -3.50
CA GLN A 33 11.46 9.09 -3.76
C GLN A 33 12.83 9.34 -3.11
N GLY A 34 13.28 8.38 -2.28
CA GLY A 34 14.54 8.47 -1.55
C GLY A 34 14.43 9.18 -0.19
N SER A 35 13.30 9.82 0.12
CA SER A 35 13.04 10.43 1.44
C SER A 35 12.19 9.52 2.32
N GLU A 36 12.41 9.54 3.62
CA GLU A 36 11.58 8.83 4.60
C GLU A 36 11.11 9.80 5.69
N PHE A 37 9.91 9.59 6.20
CA PHE A 37 9.29 10.47 7.18
C PHE A 37 8.79 9.65 8.38
N PRO A 38 8.87 10.18 9.62
CA PRO A 38 8.38 9.48 10.81
C PRO A 38 6.90 9.07 10.70
N ILE A 39 6.07 10.01 10.25
CA ILE A 39 4.63 9.82 10.06
C ILE A 39 4.27 10.23 8.64
N VAL A 40 3.54 9.37 7.93
CA VAL A 40 3.02 9.67 6.58
C VAL A 40 1.51 9.59 6.60
N ILE A 41 0.86 10.60 6.03
CA ILE A 41 -0.59 10.61 5.80
C ILE A 41 -0.81 10.46 4.30
N MET A 42 -1.35 9.33 3.87
CA MET A 42 -1.53 9.01 2.45
C MET A 42 -3.03 8.98 2.09
N PRO A 43 -3.50 9.95 1.28
CA PRO A 43 -4.85 9.92 0.76
C PRO A 43 -5.00 8.87 -0.35
N ILE A 44 -6.03 8.03 -0.26
CA ILE A 44 -6.40 7.00 -1.23
C ILE A 44 -7.86 7.23 -1.66
N VAL A 45 -8.05 7.79 -2.85
CA VAL A 45 -9.38 8.09 -3.39
C VAL A 45 -9.56 7.53 -4.79
N LYS A 46 -10.79 7.11 -5.12
CA LYS A 46 -11.13 6.51 -6.42
C LYS A 46 -10.86 7.44 -7.62
N GLN A 47 -10.87 8.76 -7.41
CA GLN A 47 -10.64 9.73 -8.48
C GLN A 47 -9.27 9.57 -9.16
N TYR A 48 -8.27 9.01 -8.46
CA TYR A 48 -6.94 8.74 -8.99
C TYR A 48 -6.73 7.27 -9.41
N PHE A 49 -7.78 6.56 -9.82
CA PHE A 49 -7.74 5.11 -10.09
C PHE A 49 -6.58 4.66 -10.99
N ARG A 50 -6.19 5.47 -11.99
CA ARG A 50 -5.11 5.13 -12.92
C ARG A 50 -3.75 4.98 -12.22
N MET A 51 -3.55 5.68 -11.11
CA MET A 51 -2.36 5.65 -10.27
C MET A 51 -2.50 4.70 -9.08
N LEU A 52 -3.68 4.13 -8.83
CA LEU A 52 -3.86 3.09 -7.81
C LEU A 52 -3.30 1.77 -8.33
N GLN A 53 -2.00 1.57 -8.14
CA GLN A 53 -1.28 0.37 -8.53
C GLN A 53 -0.42 -0.10 -7.35
N ARG A 54 -0.19 -1.42 -7.26
CA ARG A 54 0.63 -2.03 -6.19
C ARG A 54 1.99 -1.36 -6.01
N PRO A 55 2.77 -1.03 -7.07
CA PRO A 55 4.07 -0.41 -6.88
C PRO A 55 3.98 0.97 -6.24
N ILE A 56 2.96 1.76 -6.59
CA ILE A 56 2.75 3.11 -6.04
C ILE A 56 2.36 3.02 -4.57
N LEU A 57 1.43 2.13 -4.22
CA LEU A 57 1.04 1.89 -2.83
C LEU A 57 2.22 1.37 -1.99
N TYR A 58 3.02 0.47 -2.54
CA TYR A 58 4.23 -0.04 -1.89
C TYR A 58 5.25 1.08 -1.65
N THR A 59 5.50 1.94 -2.64
CA THR A 59 6.41 3.08 -2.46
C THR A 59 5.87 4.04 -1.39
N GLY A 60 4.57 4.34 -1.40
CA GLY A 60 3.94 5.17 -0.37
C GLY A 60 4.06 4.58 1.04
N LEU A 61 3.82 3.26 1.18
CA LEU A 61 4.00 2.52 2.43
C LEU A 61 5.43 2.63 2.96
N THR A 62 6.43 2.41 2.09
CA THR A 62 7.85 2.48 2.48
C THR A 62 8.37 3.91 2.73
N ARG A 63 7.56 4.96 2.52
CA ARG A 63 7.94 6.31 2.95
C ARG A 63 7.77 6.52 4.46
N ALA A 64 6.93 5.72 5.12
CA ALA A 64 6.64 5.83 6.54
C ALA A 64 7.65 5.03 7.38
N LYS A 65 8.33 5.69 8.31
CA LYS A 65 9.30 5.06 9.21
C LYS A 65 8.64 4.47 10.46
N THR A 66 7.67 5.18 11.04
CA THR A 66 7.05 4.81 12.32
C THR A 66 5.56 4.57 12.18
N SER A 67 4.82 5.47 11.53
CA SER A 67 3.37 5.37 11.39
C SER A 67 2.89 5.81 10.00
N LEU A 68 1.88 5.09 9.50
CA LEU A 68 1.21 5.38 8.24
C LEU A 68 -0.30 5.49 8.48
N VAL A 69 -0.87 6.63 8.11
CA VAL A 69 -2.31 6.86 8.14
C VAL A 69 -2.84 6.88 6.71
N LEU A 70 -3.71 5.93 6.38
CA LEU A 70 -4.40 5.90 5.09
C LEU A 70 -5.76 6.59 5.23
N LEU A 71 -6.04 7.55 4.35
CA LEU A 71 -7.28 8.32 4.38
C LEU A 71 -8.05 8.14 3.08
N GLY A 72 -9.30 7.69 3.14
CA GLY A 72 -10.20 7.62 1.99
C GLY A 72 -10.92 6.28 1.88
N ASP A 73 -11.13 5.80 0.65
CA ASP A 73 -12.01 4.66 0.39
C ASP A 73 -11.27 3.32 0.53
N SER A 74 -11.79 2.41 1.35
CA SER A 74 -11.25 1.04 1.46
C SER A 74 -11.26 0.30 0.12
N GLU A 75 -12.32 0.50 -0.69
CA GLU A 75 -12.39 -0.12 -2.02
C GLU A 75 -11.30 0.39 -2.96
N ALA A 76 -10.88 1.66 -2.84
CA ALA A 76 -9.80 2.21 -3.66
C ALA A 76 -8.46 1.55 -3.32
N PHE A 77 -8.24 1.25 -2.03
CA PHE A 77 -7.09 0.47 -1.59
C PHE A 77 -7.10 -0.95 -2.18
N ASP A 78 -8.24 -1.64 -2.14
CA ASP A 78 -8.37 -2.99 -2.71
C ASP A 78 -8.13 -3.02 -4.22
N ILE A 79 -8.65 -2.03 -4.96
CA ILE A 79 -8.38 -1.87 -6.39
C ILE A 79 -6.89 -1.71 -6.63
N GLY A 80 -6.23 -0.84 -5.86
CA GLY A 80 -4.79 -0.61 -5.97
C GLY A 80 -3.96 -1.85 -5.64
N LEU A 81 -4.40 -2.67 -4.67
CA LEU A 81 -3.74 -3.92 -4.31
C LEU A 81 -3.90 -5.01 -5.36
N LYS A 82 -5.02 -5.05 -6.08
CA LYS A 82 -5.25 -6.00 -7.19
C LYS A 82 -4.56 -5.58 -8.48
N THR A 83 -4.35 -4.27 -8.67
CA THR A 83 -3.78 -3.71 -9.90
C THR A 83 -2.26 -3.81 -9.90
N ASN A 84 -1.72 -4.73 -10.70
CA ASN A 84 -0.27 -4.80 -10.92
C ASN A 84 0.25 -3.58 -11.69
N GLY A 85 1.54 -3.28 -11.51
CA GLY A 85 2.20 -2.20 -12.25
C GLY A 85 2.24 -2.46 -13.76
N GLN A 86 2.38 -1.39 -14.53
CA GLN A 86 2.53 -1.49 -15.98
C GLN A 86 3.80 -2.27 -16.33
N ALA A 87 3.66 -3.30 -17.18
CA ALA A 87 4.79 -4.04 -17.69
C ALA A 87 5.67 -3.10 -18.52
N ARG A 88 6.97 -3.06 -18.19
CA ARG A 88 7.93 -2.24 -18.93
C ARG A 88 8.33 -3.00 -20.20
N LEU A 89 8.05 -2.43 -21.35
CA LEU A 89 8.47 -2.97 -22.65
C LEU A 89 9.95 -2.63 -22.88
N THR A 90 10.85 -3.46 -22.35
CA THR A 90 12.30 -3.31 -22.52
C THR A 90 12.92 -4.62 -23.00
N GLN A 91 13.92 -4.52 -23.89
CA GLN A 91 14.62 -5.69 -24.43
C GLN A 91 15.93 -6.00 -23.70
N LEU A 92 16.29 -5.21 -22.67
CA LEU A 92 17.55 -5.36 -21.97
C LEU A 92 17.70 -6.76 -21.35
N CYS A 93 16.62 -7.32 -20.79
CA CYS A 93 16.63 -8.68 -20.24
C CYS A 93 16.95 -9.72 -21.32
N THR A 94 16.31 -9.62 -22.49
CA THR A 94 16.58 -10.50 -23.64
C THR A 94 18.01 -10.35 -24.14
N LEU A 95 18.52 -9.12 -24.24
CA LEU A 95 19.88 -8.86 -24.68
C LEU A 95 20.92 -9.43 -23.71
N LEU A 96 20.71 -9.26 -22.40
CA LEU A 96 21.61 -9.83 -21.38
C LEU A 96 21.59 -11.35 -21.41
N LYS A 97 20.41 -11.97 -21.53
CA LYS A 97 20.29 -13.43 -21.67
C LYS A 97 21.03 -13.93 -22.90
N ASN A 98 20.86 -13.30 -24.06
CA ASN A 98 21.58 -13.70 -25.27
C ASN A 98 23.09 -13.48 -25.18
N TYR A 99 23.54 -12.46 -24.43
CA TYR A 99 24.97 -12.17 -24.26
C TYR A 99 25.67 -13.16 -23.31
N PHE A 100 24.99 -13.59 -22.24
CA PHE A 100 25.55 -14.51 -21.25
C PHE A 100 25.23 -15.98 -21.52
N ASN A 101 24.14 -16.31 -22.22
CA ASN A 101 23.74 -17.69 -22.55
C ASN A 101 24.31 -18.17 -23.89
N SER A 102 25.51 -17.73 -24.28
CA SER A 102 26.13 -18.22 -25.51
C SER A 102 26.70 -19.64 -25.42
N GLU A 103 26.53 -20.40 -24.31
CA GLU A 103 26.99 -21.82 -24.25
C GLU A 103 26.13 -22.86 -23.47
N ASP A 104 25.00 -22.57 -22.79
CA ASP A 104 24.41 -23.57 -21.86
C ASP A 104 22.87 -23.75 -21.87
N GLU A 105 22.15 -23.68 -23.00
CA GLU A 105 20.76 -24.20 -23.07
C GLU A 105 20.40 -24.83 -24.43
N ASP A 106 21.28 -25.65 -25.00
CA ASP A 106 20.84 -26.78 -25.83
C ASP A 106 20.91 -28.03 -24.96
N MET A 107 19.78 -28.42 -24.36
CA MET A 107 19.42 -29.75 -23.80
C MET A 107 18.52 -29.58 -22.57
N LEU A 108 17.21 -29.38 -22.79
CA LEU A 108 16.11 -30.00 -22.02
C LEU A 108 14.75 -29.48 -22.52
N GLU A 109 14.39 -29.86 -23.74
CA GLU A 109 12.99 -29.88 -24.16
C GLU A 109 12.74 -31.16 -24.98
N ASN A 110 12.58 -32.28 -24.27
CA ASN A 110 11.88 -33.46 -24.77
C ASN A 110 11.67 -34.47 -23.64
N THR A 111 10.51 -34.42 -22.99
CA THR A 111 9.68 -35.61 -22.67
C THR A 111 8.27 -35.13 -22.26
N ALA A 112 7.24 -35.75 -22.86
CA ALA A 112 5.82 -35.74 -22.49
C ALA A 112 4.87 -34.77 -23.24
N THR A 113 4.71 -35.02 -24.55
CA THR A 113 3.39 -35.17 -25.21
C THR A 113 3.53 -36.47 -26.03
N ASN A 114 2.68 -37.49 -26.02
CA ASN A 114 1.22 -37.61 -26.04
C ASN A 114 0.84 -39.03 -25.59
N ASP A 115 -0.33 -39.23 -24.96
CA ASP A 115 -1.33 -40.13 -25.54
C ASP A 115 -2.73 -39.81 -24.99
N THR A 116 -3.71 -39.77 -25.88
CA THR A 116 -5.14 -39.55 -25.61
C THR A 116 -5.88 -40.83 -25.98
N GLY A 117 -6.66 -41.41 -25.05
CA GLY A 117 -7.52 -42.54 -25.41
C GLY A 117 -8.29 -43.18 -24.26
N ALA A 118 -9.46 -42.61 -23.94
CA ALA A 118 -10.70 -43.26 -23.50
C ALA A 118 -10.67 -44.51 -22.59
N SER A 119 -11.31 -44.42 -21.41
CA SER A 119 -12.64 -45.05 -21.13
C SER A 119 -12.97 -45.13 -19.62
N GLN A 120 -14.12 -44.57 -19.26
CA GLN A 120 -15.17 -45.14 -18.38
C GLN A 120 -14.97 -45.45 -16.87
N THR A 121 -15.74 -44.67 -16.07
CA THR A 121 -16.74 -45.07 -15.05
C THR A 121 -16.37 -45.31 -13.57
N THR A 122 -17.34 -44.94 -12.71
CA THR A 122 -17.61 -45.20 -11.27
C THR A 122 -17.20 -44.04 -10.33
N ILE A 123 -18.12 -43.16 -9.90
CA ILE A 123 -19.17 -43.27 -8.86
C ILE A 123 -18.62 -43.88 -7.55
N ASP A 124 -18.45 -43.04 -6.51
CA ASP A 124 -19.12 -43.25 -5.22
C ASP A 124 -19.03 -42.03 -4.28
N ASP A 125 -20.17 -41.79 -3.62
CA ASP A 125 -20.46 -40.82 -2.56
C ASP A 125 -19.80 -41.18 -1.22
N GLN A 126 -19.63 -40.18 -0.34
CA GLN A 126 -19.98 -40.16 1.11
C GLN A 126 -19.30 -38.93 1.79
N VAL A 127 -20.03 -37.86 2.14
CA VAL A 127 -20.76 -37.60 3.41
C VAL A 127 -19.85 -37.74 4.65
N GLU A 128 -19.60 -36.63 5.37
CA GLU A 128 -20.08 -36.36 6.75
C GLU A 128 -19.32 -35.19 7.44
N ALA A 129 -20.06 -34.28 8.06
CA ALA A 129 -19.66 -33.48 9.24
C ALA A 129 -20.57 -33.98 10.39
N PRO A 130 -20.19 -33.95 11.70
CA PRO A 130 -20.16 -32.68 12.45
C PRO A 130 -19.33 -32.60 13.77
N MET A 131 -19.14 -31.36 14.23
CA MET A 131 -19.20 -30.80 15.61
C MET A 131 -18.32 -31.28 16.81
N SER A 132 -17.56 -30.29 17.33
CA SER A 132 -17.54 -29.71 18.70
C SER A 132 -17.11 -30.53 19.93
N SER A 133 -16.18 -29.96 20.71
CA SER A 133 -16.30 -29.93 22.18
C SER A 133 -15.62 -28.68 22.77
N ASN A 134 -16.39 -27.95 23.59
CA ASN A 134 -15.99 -26.86 24.47
C ASN A 134 -15.67 -27.39 25.89
N ALA A 135 -14.85 -26.66 26.64
CA ALA A 135 -14.82 -26.61 28.11
C ALA A 135 -14.32 -25.19 28.53
N SER A 136 -15.22 -24.27 28.88
CA SER A 136 -15.66 -23.80 30.23
C SER A 136 -14.62 -22.96 30.98
N GLU A 137 -14.76 -21.62 31.06
CA GLU A 137 -15.41 -20.78 32.13
C GLU A 137 -14.34 -20.22 33.13
N GLU A 138 -14.26 -18.98 33.64
CA GLU A 138 -15.25 -17.96 34.10
C GLU A 138 -14.73 -16.48 34.08
N VAL A 139 -15.64 -15.56 33.68
CA VAL A 139 -16.14 -14.31 34.36
C VAL A 139 -15.21 -13.11 34.72
N THR A 140 -15.45 -11.93 34.09
CA THR A 140 -16.11 -10.72 34.71
C THR A 140 -16.31 -9.56 33.71
N SER A 141 -17.58 -9.19 33.50
CA SER A 141 -18.18 -7.86 33.19
C SER A 141 -17.35 -6.71 32.58
N ASP A 142 -17.64 -6.32 31.33
CA ASP A 142 -18.48 -5.16 31.02
C ASP A 142 -18.92 -5.19 29.53
N SER A 143 -19.97 -4.43 29.25
CA SER A 143 -21.00 -4.64 28.25
C SER A 143 -20.57 -4.33 26.81
N THR A 144 -20.89 -5.25 25.92
CA THR A 144 -20.75 -5.18 24.47
C THR A 144 -21.68 -4.15 23.82
N LYS A 145 -21.10 -3.16 23.16
CA LYS A 145 -21.59 -2.63 21.87
C LYS A 145 -20.39 -2.34 20.98
N THR A 146 -20.14 -3.24 20.03
CA THR A 146 -19.20 -3.02 18.93
C THR A 146 -19.87 -2.06 17.95
N ASP A 147 -19.99 -0.79 18.33
CA ASP A 147 -20.41 0.25 17.40
C ASP A 147 -19.28 0.44 16.39
N THR A 148 -19.53 0.04 15.15
CA THR A 148 -18.72 0.42 14.00
C THR A 148 -18.71 1.95 13.93
N ASN A 149 -17.64 2.57 14.43
CA ASN A 149 -17.48 4.03 14.43
C ASN A 149 -17.31 4.53 12.99
N VAL A 150 -18.43 4.76 12.30
CA VAL A 150 -18.46 5.37 10.97
C VAL A 150 -18.55 6.88 11.12
N LEU A 151 -17.54 7.59 10.64
CA LEU A 151 -17.50 9.05 10.66
C LEU A 151 -18.62 9.61 9.76
N THR A 152 -19.60 10.27 10.37
CA THR A 152 -20.74 10.92 9.71
C THR A 152 -20.75 12.41 10.05
N GLU A 153 -21.37 13.25 9.22
CA GLU A 153 -21.41 14.72 9.40
C GLU A 153 -21.94 15.14 10.79
N ALA A 154 -22.90 14.39 11.32
CA ALA A 154 -23.45 14.60 12.67
C ALA A 154 -22.50 14.21 13.80
N THR A 155 -21.54 13.31 13.55
CA THR A 155 -20.68 12.67 14.56
C THR A 155 -19.26 13.23 14.52
N MET A 156 -18.93 14.04 13.51
CA MET A 156 -17.60 14.62 13.27
C MET A 156 -17.02 15.39 14.47
N PHE A 157 -17.87 16.09 15.23
CA PHE A 157 -17.42 16.91 16.37
C PHE A 157 -17.36 16.14 17.70
N LYS A 158 -17.85 14.89 17.74
CA LYS A 158 -17.90 14.06 18.95
C LYS A 158 -16.81 13.00 19.00
N ILE A 159 -16.25 12.68 17.83
CA ILE A 159 -15.17 11.71 17.70
C ILE A 159 -13.86 12.47 17.90
N ASP A 160 -13.09 12.07 18.92
CA ASP A 160 -11.78 12.63 19.19
C ASP A 160 -10.88 12.44 17.95
N PRO A 161 -10.24 13.51 17.42
CA PRO A 161 -9.31 13.37 16.30
C PRO A 161 -8.13 12.44 16.57
N MET A 162 -7.86 12.08 17.84
CA MET A 162 -6.79 11.17 18.27
C MET A 162 -7.28 9.71 18.47
N ILE A 163 -8.19 9.22 17.61
CA ILE A 163 -8.63 7.82 17.64
C ILE A 163 -7.41 6.89 17.56
N ASN A 164 -7.35 5.90 18.45
CA ASN A 164 -6.27 4.89 18.54
C ASN A 164 -4.88 5.40 18.96
N MET A 165 -4.73 6.66 19.37
CA MET A 165 -3.44 7.19 19.88
C MET A 165 -3.34 7.19 21.42
N GLY A 166 -4.37 6.75 22.14
CA GLY A 166 -4.40 6.82 23.61
C GLY A 166 -4.41 8.28 24.09
N GLU A 167 -3.51 8.63 25.03
CA GLU A 167 -3.33 10.01 25.51
C GLU A 167 -2.19 10.77 24.80
N ILE A 168 -1.60 10.19 23.76
CA ILE A 168 -0.43 10.78 23.08
C ILE A 168 -0.91 11.87 22.13
N THR A 169 -0.39 13.08 22.31
CA THR A 169 -0.72 14.23 21.47
C THR A 169 0.38 14.48 20.42
N PRO A 170 0.06 15.11 19.28
CA PRO A 170 1.08 15.50 18.29
C PRO A 170 2.20 16.39 18.85
N TYR A 171 1.98 17.02 20.00
CA TYR A 171 2.96 17.85 20.70
C TYR A 171 4.03 17.04 21.44
N ASP A 172 3.77 15.76 21.75
CA ASP A 172 4.75 14.87 22.39
C ASP A 172 5.88 14.44 21.43
N PHE A 173 5.69 14.64 20.13
CA PHE A 173 6.67 14.33 19.08
C PHE A 173 7.47 15.55 18.61
N ILE A 174 7.20 16.74 19.17
CA ILE A 174 7.98 17.94 18.90
C ILE A 174 9.08 17.98 19.97
N GLU A 175 10.26 17.46 19.63
CA GLU A 175 11.44 17.50 20.51
C GLU A 175 11.77 18.94 20.96
N ARG A 176 12.27 19.05 22.19
CA ARG A 176 12.61 20.29 22.90
C ARG A 176 13.99 20.82 22.52
#